data_AF-A0A2E0SAH6-F1
#
_entry.id   AF-A0A2E0SAH6-F1
#
_cell.length_a   1.000
_cell.length_b   1.000
_cell.length_c   1.000
_cell.angle_alpha   90.00
_cell.angle_beta   90.00
_cell.angle_gamma   90.00
#
_symmetry.space_group_name_H-M   'P 1'
#
loop_
_entity.id
_entity.type
_entity.pdbx_description
1 polymer ?
#
loop_
_entity_poly.entity_id
_entity_poly.type
_entity_poly.pdbx_seq_one_letter_code
_entity_poly.pdbx_strand_id
1 'polypeptide(L)'
;ENGFVTFFIKNKLLEDMIGDVLQQGGDPPANKLRKVVFKPYSGLDLSGKLKIVGQLIGRSSIDKEMIYQTMLDLNDYGKKITISRIAGLLNCSTRTIHRHMCDTLKQEKQILNEKL
;
A
#
# COMPACT_ATOMS: atom_id res chain seq x y z
N GLU A 1 0.71 41.89 32.05
CA GLU A 1 0.32 40.59 31.46
C GLU A 1 -0.80 40.85 30.47
N ASN A 2 -0.53 40.67 29.18
CA ASN A 2 -1.46 41.08 28.12
C ASN A 2 -2.61 40.08 28.04
N GLY A 3 -3.68 40.36 28.79
CA GLY A 3 -4.91 39.58 28.93
C GLY A 3 -5.69 39.39 27.64
N PHE A 4 -5.23 38.47 26.80
CA PHE A 4 -6.01 37.92 25.69
C PHE A 4 -6.57 36.55 26.08
N VAL A 5 -7.64 36.57 26.89
CA VAL A 5 -8.54 35.43 27.07
C VAL A 5 -9.89 35.83 26.49
N THR A 6 -10.19 35.36 25.27
CA THR A 6 -11.38 35.81 24.52
C THR A 6 -12.67 35.08 24.86
N PHE A 7 -12.62 33.99 25.63
CA PHE A 7 -13.82 33.30 26.12
C PHE A 7 -13.49 32.39 27.30
N PHE A 8 -14.39 32.35 28.28
CA PHE A 8 -14.37 31.40 29.39
C PHE A 8 -15.15 30.15 28.97
N ILE A 9 -14.46 29.02 28.89
CA ILE A 9 -15.07 27.73 28.62
C ILE A 9 -15.83 27.27 29.87
N LYS A 10 -17.02 26.69 29.72
CA LYS A 10 -17.77 26.12 30.85
C LYS A 10 -17.03 24.92 31.42
N ASN A 11 -16.88 24.84 32.75
CA ASN A 11 -16.14 23.76 33.43
C ASN A 11 -16.56 22.36 33.00
N LYS A 12 -17.86 22.11 32.84
CA LYS A 12 -18.37 20.83 32.37
C LYS A 12 -17.81 20.42 31.00
N LEU A 13 -17.72 21.36 30.06
CA LEU A 13 -17.18 21.10 28.72
C LEU A 13 -15.67 20.80 28.78
N LEU A 14 -14.95 21.44 29.70
CA LEU A 14 -13.54 21.17 29.95
C LEU A 14 -13.36 19.76 30.54
N GLU A 15 -14.16 19.39 31.54
CA GLU A 15 -14.14 18.07 32.18
C GLU A 15 -14.49 16.95 31.20
N ASP A 16 -15.49 17.17 30.34
CA ASP A 16 -15.86 16.22 29.28
C ASP A 16 -14.70 16.02 28.29
N MET A 17 -14.04 17.09 27.82
CA MET A 17 -12.86 16.99 26.93
C MET A 17 -11.69 16.24 27.60
N ILE A 18 -11.46 16.49 28.90
CA ILE A 18 -10.41 15.80 29.67
C ILE A 18 -10.78 14.32 29.82
N GLY A 19 -12.05 14.02 30.10
CA GLY A 19 -12.58 12.66 30.20
C GLY A 19 -12.39 11.86 28.92
N ASP A 20 -12.72 12.44 27.77
CA ASP A 20 -12.57 11.80 26.45
C ASP A 20 -11.11 11.46 26.14
N VAL A 21 -10.18 12.37 26.46
CA VAL A 21 -8.73 12.17 26.29
C VAL A 21 -8.22 11.06 27.21
N LEU A 22 -8.68 11.04 28.46
CA LEU A 22 -8.25 10.05 29.45
C LEU A 22 -8.83 8.65 29.21
N GLN A 23 -10.06 8.54 28.71
CA GLN A 23 -10.75 7.25 28.52
C GLN A 23 -10.39 6.56 27.20
N GLN A 24 -10.22 7.30 26.10
CA GLN A 24 -10.04 6.72 24.76
C GLN A 24 -8.77 7.20 24.05
N GLY A 25 -8.15 8.30 24.48
CA GLY A 25 -7.11 8.98 23.71
C GLY A 25 -7.65 9.77 22.52
N GLY A 26 -8.99 9.96 22.44
CA GLY A 26 -9.70 10.53 21.30
C GLY A 26 -9.68 9.65 20.05
N ASP A 27 -10.62 9.87 19.12
CA ASP A 27 -10.54 9.26 17.81
C ASP A 27 -9.42 9.93 16.98
N PRO A 28 -8.58 9.14 16.28
CA PRO A 28 -7.63 9.74 15.35
C PRO A 28 -8.39 10.54 14.28
N PRO A 29 -7.89 11.71 13.88
CA PRO A 29 -8.55 12.49 12.84
C PRO A 29 -8.68 11.65 11.56
N ALA A 30 -9.90 11.54 11.03
CA ALA A 30 -10.13 10.82 9.79
C ALA A 30 -9.30 11.44 8.68
N ASN A 31 -8.39 10.66 8.10
CA ASN A 31 -7.65 11.09 6.91
C ASN A 31 -8.64 11.52 5.83
N LYS A 32 -8.44 12.71 5.24
CA LYS A 32 -9.28 13.19 4.14
C LYS A 32 -9.30 12.13 3.03
N LEU A 33 -10.50 11.75 2.60
CA LEU A 33 -10.67 10.86 1.46
C LEU A 33 -9.95 11.45 0.24
N ARG A 34 -9.05 10.67 -0.35
CA ARG A 34 -8.33 11.06 -1.57
C ARG A 34 -9.30 10.94 -2.74
N LYS A 35 -9.82 12.07 -3.21
CA LYS A 35 -10.67 12.13 -4.41
C LYS A 35 -9.81 12.28 -5.65
N VAL A 36 -10.06 11.45 -6.65
CA VAL A 36 -9.51 11.61 -8.00
C VAL A 36 -10.58 12.28 -8.85
N VAL A 37 -10.34 13.52 -9.26
CA VAL A 37 -11.28 14.31 -10.06
C VAL A 37 -10.72 14.44 -11.47
N PHE A 38 -11.44 13.92 -12.47
CA PHE A 38 -11.09 14.10 -13.88
C PHE A 38 -11.73 15.37 -14.42
N LYS A 39 -10.96 16.20 -15.13
CA LYS A 39 -11.50 17.41 -15.78
C LYS A 39 -12.53 17.04 -16.86
N PRO A 40 -13.56 17.87 -17.09
CA PRO A 40 -14.41 17.75 -18.26
C PRO A 40 -13.56 17.81 -19.54
N TYR A 41 -13.92 17.03 -20.56
CA TYR A 41 -13.20 16.96 -21.84
C TYR A 41 -11.73 16.49 -21.74
N SER A 42 -11.38 15.67 -20.74
CA SER A 42 -10.03 15.12 -20.60
C SER A 42 -9.59 14.16 -21.73
N GLY A 43 -10.45 13.89 -22.73
CA GLY A 43 -10.21 12.91 -23.78
C GLY A 43 -10.16 11.45 -23.31
N LEU A 44 -10.42 11.20 -22.02
CA LEU A 44 -10.41 9.87 -21.43
C LEU A 44 -11.84 9.32 -21.40
N ASP A 45 -12.00 8.14 -21.96
CA ASP A 45 -13.18 7.31 -21.81
C ASP A 45 -13.26 6.73 -20.37
N LEU A 46 -14.36 6.05 -20.06
CA LEU A 46 -14.55 5.45 -18.74
C LEU A 46 -13.45 4.43 -18.42
N SER A 47 -13.04 3.62 -19.40
CA SER A 47 -11.99 2.61 -19.23
C SER A 47 -10.64 3.26 -18.88
N GLY A 48 -10.25 4.31 -19.61
CA GLY A 48 -9.03 5.08 -19.32
C GLY A 48 -9.03 5.68 -17.92
N LYS A 49 -10.17 6.25 -17.48
CA LYS A 49 -10.32 6.76 -16.11
C LYS A 49 -10.15 5.65 -15.06
N LEU A 50 -10.81 4.52 -15.26
CA LEU A 50 -10.72 3.37 -14.33
C LEU A 50 -9.32 2.75 -14.30
N LYS A 51 -8.60 2.72 -15.42
CA LYS A 51 -7.21 2.25 -15.48
C LYS A 51 -6.29 3.13 -14.63
N ILE A 52 -6.41 4.45 -14.73
CA ILE A 52 -5.64 5.41 -13.92
C ILE A 52 -5.97 5.25 -12.43
N VAL A 53 -7.26 5.17 -12.08
CA VAL A 53 -7.69 4.94 -10.69
C VAL A 53 -7.12 3.61 -10.17
N GLY A 54 -7.18 2.54 -10.96
CA GLY A 54 -6.64 1.22 -10.63
C GLY A 54 -5.14 1.24 -10.33
N GLN A 55 -4.37 2.02 -11.09
CA GLN A 55 -2.95 2.24 -10.84
C GLN A 55 -2.71 3.03 -9.53
N LEU A 56 -3.50 4.08 -9.27
CA LEU A 56 -3.38 4.91 -8.07
C LEU A 56 -3.71 4.16 -6.78
N ILE A 57 -4.69 3.26 -6.81
CA ILE A 57 -5.04 2.41 -5.65
C ILE A 57 -4.11 1.18 -5.52
N GLY A 58 -3.19 0.99 -6.48
CA GLY A 58 -2.22 -0.09 -6.43
C GLY A 58 -2.80 -1.47 -6.75
N ARG A 59 -3.81 -1.55 -7.62
CA ARG A 59 -4.32 -2.83 -8.13
C ARG A 59 -3.24 -3.48 -9.01
N SER A 60 -2.39 -4.32 -8.41
CA SER A 60 -1.34 -5.06 -9.11
C SER A 60 -1.95 -6.25 -9.83
N SER A 61 -1.57 -6.47 -11.09
CA SER A 61 -1.93 -7.66 -11.87
C SER A 61 -1.11 -8.90 -11.49
N ILE A 62 -0.20 -8.79 -10.53
CA ILE A 62 0.72 -9.87 -10.15
C ILE A 62 0.05 -10.82 -9.18
N ASP A 63 0.09 -12.10 -9.54
CA ASP A 63 -0.36 -13.20 -8.72
C ASP A 63 0.82 -14.11 -8.31
N LYS A 64 0.58 -14.97 -7.31
CA LYS A 64 1.55 -15.94 -6.78
C LYS A 64 2.02 -16.92 -7.85
N GLU A 65 1.12 -17.37 -8.72
CA GLU A 65 1.43 -18.28 -9.83
C GLU A 65 2.44 -17.66 -10.80
N MET A 66 2.27 -16.38 -11.16
CA MET A 66 3.22 -15.67 -12.01
C MET A 66 4.61 -15.58 -11.37
N ILE A 67 4.66 -15.34 -10.06
CA ILE A 67 5.92 -15.30 -9.32
C ILE A 67 6.58 -16.68 -9.35
N TYR A 68 5.82 -17.75 -9.09
CA TYR A 68 6.34 -19.11 -9.09
C TYR A 68 6.89 -19.53 -10.46
N GLN A 69 6.13 -19.33 -11.53
CA GLN A 69 6.59 -19.63 -12.90
C GLN A 69 7.89 -18.88 -13.23
N THR A 70 7.98 -17.59 -12.86
CA THR A 70 9.21 -16.81 -13.05
C THR A 70 10.40 -17.39 -12.27
N MET A 71 10.18 -18.00 -11.09
CA MET A 71 11.24 -18.68 -10.34
C MET A 71 11.72 -19.94 -11.04
N LEU A 72 10.80 -20.74 -11.60
CA LEU A 72 11.12 -21.94 -12.37
C LEU A 72 11.91 -21.59 -13.61
N ASP A 73 11.45 -20.62 -14.40
CA ASP A 73 12.17 -20.14 -15.59
C ASP A 73 13.61 -19.74 -15.22
N LEU A 74 13.78 -18.92 -14.18
CA LEU A 74 15.11 -18.51 -13.71
C LEU A 74 15.99 -19.69 -13.30
N ASN A 75 15.41 -20.72 -12.67
CA ASN A 75 16.11 -21.94 -12.28
C ASN A 75 16.57 -22.73 -13.51
N ASP A 76 15.68 -22.93 -14.48
CA ASP A 76 15.95 -23.64 -15.73
C ASP A 76 17.05 -22.96 -16.55
N TYR A 77 17.12 -21.62 -16.52
CA TYR A 77 18.21 -20.85 -17.13
C TYR A 77 19.52 -20.87 -16.32
N GLY A 78 19.60 -21.60 -15.21
CA GLY A 78 20.75 -21.65 -14.32
C GLY A 78 21.07 -20.28 -13.70
N LYS A 79 20.06 -19.44 -13.46
CA LYS A 79 20.24 -18.11 -12.88
C LYS A 79 19.76 -18.10 -11.44
N LYS A 80 20.59 -17.52 -10.56
CA LYS A 80 20.21 -17.27 -9.16
C LYS A 80 18.92 -16.46 -9.08
N ILE A 81 17.95 -16.99 -8.34
CA ILE A 81 16.62 -16.41 -8.17
C ILE A 81 16.69 -15.33 -7.09
N THR A 82 16.68 -14.06 -7.52
CA THR A 82 16.63 -12.89 -6.64
C THR A 82 15.33 -12.12 -6.81
N ILE A 83 14.89 -11.44 -5.74
CA ILE A 83 13.67 -10.62 -5.77
C ILE A 83 13.76 -9.50 -6.81
N SER A 84 14.96 -8.92 -7.01
CA SER A 84 15.19 -7.91 -8.04
C SER A 84 15.01 -8.44 -9.46
N ARG A 85 15.45 -9.68 -9.73
CA ARG A 85 15.28 -10.31 -11.06
C ARG A 85 13.83 -10.66 -11.34
N ILE A 86 13.14 -11.24 -10.36
CA ILE A 86 11.69 -11.51 -10.48
C ILE A 86 10.94 -10.20 -10.74
N ALA A 87 11.24 -9.15 -9.96
CA ALA A 87 10.60 -7.85 -10.12
C ALA A 87 10.85 -7.25 -11.52
N GLY A 88 12.09 -7.36 -12.03
CA GLY A 88 12.44 -6.92 -13.38
C GLY A 88 11.71 -7.69 -14.49
N LEU A 89 11.64 -9.02 -14.38
CA LEU A 89 10.96 -9.88 -15.37
C LEU A 89 9.44 -9.66 -15.38
N LEU A 90 8.83 -9.45 -14.22
CA LEU A 90 7.40 -9.15 -14.08
C LEU A 90 7.08 -7.65 -14.23
N ASN A 91 8.07 -6.82 -14.59
CA ASN A 91 7.94 -5.36 -14.77
C ASN A 91 7.22 -4.67 -13.60
N CYS A 92 7.65 -4.96 -12.36
CA CYS A 92 7.04 -4.42 -11.16
C CYS A 92 8.07 -4.00 -10.11
N SER A 93 7.60 -3.38 -9.02
CA SER A 93 8.48 -2.99 -7.93
C SER A 93 8.87 -4.19 -7.06
N THR A 94 10.06 -4.17 -6.47
CA THR A 94 10.48 -5.16 -5.45
C THR A 94 9.50 -5.23 -4.29
N ARG A 95 8.94 -4.09 -3.88
CA ARG A 95 7.87 -4.01 -2.86
C ARG A 95 6.63 -4.80 -3.25
N THR A 96 6.25 -4.81 -4.53
CA THR A 96 5.12 -5.60 -5.03
C THR A 96 5.41 -7.10 -4.86
N ILE A 97 6.60 -7.55 -5.24
CA ILE A 97 7.01 -8.94 -5.03
C ILE A 97 7.01 -9.30 -3.54
N HIS A 98 7.59 -8.47 -2.67
CA HIS A 98 7.59 -8.71 -1.22
C HIS A 98 6.19 -8.86 -0.62
N ARG A 99 5.20 -8.13 -1.13
CA ARG A 99 3.80 -8.20 -0.67
C ARG A 99 3.11 -9.49 -1.06
N HIS A 100 3.44 -10.02 -2.24
CA HIS A 100 2.83 -11.23 -2.79
C HIS A 100 3.62 -12.51 -2.46
N MET A 101 4.84 -12.38 -1.92
CA MET A 101 5.68 -13.50 -1.51
C MET A 101 5.15 -14.13 -0.22
N CYS A 102 4.30 -15.17 -0.35
CA CYS A 102 3.90 -16.02 0.77
C CYS A 102 5.04 -16.94 1.23
N ASP A 103 4.89 -17.54 2.40
CA ASP A 103 5.98 -18.32 3.02
C ASP A 103 6.38 -19.54 2.18
N THR A 104 5.43 -20.16 1.48
CA THR A 104 5.69 -21.24 0.52
C THR A 104 6.63 -20.80 -0.60
N LEU A 105 6.39 -19.63 -1.22
CA LEU A 105 7.25 -19.09 -2.28
C LEU A 105 8.64 -18.73 -1.75
N LYS A 106 8.75 -18.28 -0.49
CA LYS A 106 10.06 -17.99 0.12
C LYS A 106 10.87 -19.27 0.32
N GLN A 107 10.25 -20.34 0.80
CA GLN A 107 10.87 -21.65 0.98
C GLN A 107 11.29 -22.22 -0.38
N GLU A 108 10.40 -22.19 -1.36
CA GLU A 108 10.67 -22.68 -2.71
C GLU A 108 11.84 -21.93 -3.38
N LYS A 109 11.87 -20.60 -3.25
CA LYS A 109 13.00 -19.77 -3.70
C LYS A 109 14.32 -20.21 -3.07
N GLN A 110 14.31 -20.65 -1.81
CA GLN A 110 15.51 -21.10 -1.12
C GLN A 110 15.95 -22.46 -1.66
N ILE A 111 15.04 -23.43 -1.73
CA ILE A 111 15.28 -24.78 -2.25
C ILE A 111 15.82 -24.73 -3.68
N LEU A 112 15.18 -23.96 -4.56
CA LEU A 112 15.59 -23.84 -5.96
C LEU A 112 16.98 -23.19 -6.11
N ASN A 113 17.33 -22.24 -5.24
CA ASN A 113 18.67 -21.65 -5.25
C ASN A 113 19.74 -22.55 -4.65
N GLU A 114 19.40 -23.45 -3.72
CA GLU A 114 20.34 -24.41 -3.12
C GLU A 114 20.67 -25.56 -4.08
N LYS A 115 19.75 -25.90 -4.99
CA LYS A 115 19.93 -26.94 -6.02
C LYS A 115 20.71 -26.45 -7.26
N LEU A 116 21.07 -25.17 -7.29
CA LEU A 116 21.65 -24.45 -8.43
C LEU A 116 23.17 -24.37 -8.29
#